data_AF-A0A2X3CFL2-F1
#
_entry.id   AF-A0A2X3CFL2-F1
#
_cell.length_a   1.000
_cell.length_b   1.000
_cell.length_c   1.000
_cell.angle_alpha   90.00
_cell.angle_beta   90.00
_cell.angle_gamma   90.00
#
_symmetry.space_group_name_H-M   'P 1'
#
loop_
_entity.id
_entity.type
_entity.pdbx_description
1 polymer ?
#
loop_
_entity_poly.entity_id
_entity_poly.type
_entity_poly.pdbx_seq_one_letter_code
_entity_poly.pdbx_strand_id
1 'polypeptide(L)'
;MTVPNGSLGFRWGDKGKWNLEQRDGKTGEEIELRLSLLGSHDEVANVGFPYFGGEGSEHFNKVDLENILLHKLPAKRLQLADGSTALVTTVYDLTMANYGLERGLNDDNCAAGYDEVKAYTPAWAEKITGVSRAHIIRTAREFADNADKTHGRSMIIVGAGLNHWFHLDMNYRGLINMLIFCGCVGQSGGGWAHYVGQEKLRPQTGWQPLAFALDWQRPARHMNSTSYFYNHSSQWRYETVTAQELLSPMADKSRYSGHLIDFNVRAERMGWLPSAPQLGVNRCVSLTKRKKPA
;
A
#
# COMPACT_ATOMS: atom_id res chain seq x y z
N MET A 1 2.85 -0.16 26.27
CA MET A 1 1.99 -0.29 25.06
C MET A 1 0.92 0.78 25.16
N THR A 2 0.60 1.46 24.07
CA THR A 2 -0.35 2.59 24.05
C THR A 2 -1.08 2.61 22.71
N VAL A 3 -2.23 3.26 22.65
CA VAL A 3 -2.96 3.57 21.41
C VAL A 3 -2.85 5.08 21.19
N PRO A 4 -2.00 5.56 20.26
CA PRO A 4 -1.86 6.99 20.03
C PRO A 4 -3.11 7.58 19.37
N ASN A 5 -3.28 8.90 19.52
CA ASN A 5 -4.27 9.66 18.75
C ASN A 5 -4.12 9.47 17.23
N GLY A 6 -5.17 9.81 16.48
CA GLY A 6 -5.12 9.86 15.01
C GLY A 6 -5.51 8.60 14.26
N SER A 7 -5.61 7.44 14.94
CA SER A 7 -6.14 6.21 14.32
C SER A 7 -7.60 6.40 13.83
N LEU A 8 -7.99 5.65 12.79
CA LEU A 8 -9.31 5.81 12.14
C LEU A 8 -10.49 5.64 13.12
N GLY A 9 -10.32 4.85 14.18
CA GLY A 9 -11.33 4.67 15.22
C GLY A 9 -11.72 5.99 15.91
N PHE A 10 -10.77 6.93 16.07
CA PHE A 10 -11.04 8.23 16.70
C PHE A 10 -11.75 9.24 15.79
N ARG A 11 -11.93 8.94 14.49
CA ARG A 11 -12.58 9.84 13.53
C ARG A 11 -14.11 9.89 13.71
N TRP A 12 -14.70 8.78 14.15
CA TRP A 12 -16.14 8.58 14.24
C TRP A 12 -16.52 8.13 15.66
N GLY A 13 -17.75 8.41 16.10
CA GLY A 13 -18.21 8.06 17.45
C GLY A 13 -17.77 9.08 18.51
N ASP A 14 -16.48 9.38 18.59
CA ASP A 14 -15.89 10.38 19.51
C ASP A 14 -15.32 11.59 18.76
N LYS A 15 -15.05 12.68 19.50
CA LYS A 15 -14.47 13.93 18.99
C LYS A 15 -13.16 14.25 19.71
N GLY A 16 -12.28 15.02 19.06
CA GLY A 16 -11.10 15.62 19.70
C GLY A 16 -9.82 14.78 19.69
N LYS A 17 -9.89 13.48 19.36
CA LYS A 17 -8.71 12.58 19.33
C LYS A 17 -8.23 12.20 17.92
N TRP A 18 -8.92 12.66 16.88
CA TRP A 18 -8.52 12.46 15.49
C TRP A 18 -7.56 13.58 15.04
N ASN A 19 -6.33 13.50 15.55
CA ASN A 19 -5.22 14.40 15.25
C ASN A 19 -3.89 13.64 15.33
N LEU A 20 -2.78 14.26 14.93
CA LEU A 20 -1.43 13.67 14.98
C LEU A 20 -0.63 14.20 16.18
N GLU A 21 -1.29 14.70 17.22
CA GLU A 21 -0.57 15.02 18.46
C GLU A 21 -0.05 13.72 19.07
N GLN A 22 1.20 13.77 19.54
CA GLN A 22 1.88 12.62 20.14
C GLN A 22 1.37 12.39 21.58
N ARG A 23 0.11 11.98 21.69
CA ARG A 23 -0.60 11.75 22.95
C ARG A 23 -1.19 10.35 23.04
N ASP A 24 -1.22 9.82 24.25
CA ASP A 24 -1.93 8.59 24.56
C ASP A 24 -3.44 8.81 24.41
N GLY A 25 -4.10 8.00 23.57
CA GLY A 25 -5.53 8.16 23.27
C GLY A 25 -6.45 7.82 24.44
N LYS A 26 -5.95 7.18 25.51
CA LYS A 26 -6.67 6.90 26.74
C LYS A 26 -6.44 7.99 27.78
N THR A 27 -5.19 8.34 28.08
CA THR A 27 -4.86 9.28 29.18
C THR A 27 -4.80 10.74 28.74
N GLY A 28 -4.50 11.02 27.46
CA GLY A 28 -4.27 12.37 26.95
C GLY A 28 -2.86 12.92 27.22
N GLU A 29 -2.03 12.17 27.94
CA GLU A 29 -0.65 12.53 28.25
C GLU A 29 0.24 12.48 27.00
N GLU A 30 1.30 13.28 27.01
CA GLU A 30 2.31 13.25 25.94
C GLU A 30 3.10 11.95 25.99
N ILE A 31 3.37 11.40 24.80
CA ILE A 31 4.09 10.14 24.63
C ILE A 31 5.12 10.24 23.52
N GLU A 32 6.21 9.50 23.66
CA GLU A 32 7.17 9.29 22.59
C GLU A 32 7.04 7.87 22.05
N LEU A 33 6.77 7.76 20.75
CA LEU A 33 6.57 6.45 20.10
C LEU A 33 7.92 5.84 19.73
N ARG A 34 8.12 4.59 20.13
CA ARG A 34 9.31 3.82 19.77
C ARG A 34 9.19 3.29 18.33
N LEU A 35 10.25 3.50 17.54
CA LEU A 35 10.33 2.97 16.17
C LEU A 35 10.67 1.48 16.14
N SER A 36 11.80 1.07 16.72
CA SER A 36 12.34 -0.29 16.64
C SER A 36 12.27 -1.04 17.96
N LEU A 37 12.06 -2.36 17.90
CA LEU A 37 12.19 -3.27 19.05
C LEU A 37 13.61 -3.81 19.24
N LEU A 38 14.52 -3.56 18.31
CA LEU A 38 15.93 -3.98 18.44
C LEU A 38 16.53 -3.43 19.74
N GLY A 39 17.25 -4.27 20.50
CA GLY A 39 17.76 -3.94 21.84
C GLY A 39 16.72 -3.95 22.97
N SER A 40 15.44 -4.21 22.67
CA SER A 40 14.35 -4.29 23.66
C SER A 40 13.34 -5.39 23.35
N HIS A 41 13.74 -6.40 22.58
CA HIS A 41 12.92 -7.54 22.17
C HIS A 41 13.12 -8.71 23.13
N ASP A 42 12.14 -9.62 23.13
CA ASP A 42 12.19 -10.83 23.98
C ASP A 42 12.89 -11.96 23.22
N GLU A 43 12.71 -12.01 21.90
CA GLU A 43 13.27 -13.02 21.01
C GLU A 43 13.47 -12.48 19.58
N VAL A 44 14.27 -13.20 18.79
CA VAL A 44 14.46 -12.94 17.35
C VAL A 44 13.65 -13.97 16.58
N ALA A 45 12.71 -13.52 15.76
CA ALA A 45 11.84 -14.38 14.97
C ALA A 45 12.19 -14.30 13.48
N ASN A 46 12.06 -15.42 12.77
CA ASN A 46 12.20 -15.45 11.31
C ASN A 46 10.85 -15.10 10.66
N VAL A 47 10.84 -14.10 9.78
CA VAL A 47 9.66 -13.65 9.05
C VAL A 47 9.93 -13.80 7.56
N GLY A 48 9.02 -14.46 6.84
CA GLY A 48 9.10 -14.58 5.38
C GLY A 48 8.62 -13.33 4.67
N PHE A 49 9.36 -12.89 3.66
CA PHE A 49 9.02 -11.79 2.77
C PHE A 49 8.89 -12.32 1.33
N PRO A 50 7.83 -11.94 0.60
CA PRO A 50 7.67 -12.36 -0.77
C PRO A 50 8.65 -11.62 -1.68
N TYR A 51 9.30 -12.34 -2.58
CA TYR A 51 10.22 -11.80 -3.57
C TYR A 51 9.83 -12.24 -4.97
N PHE A 52 9.68 -11.26 -5.88
CA PHE A 52 9.26 -11.47 -7.27
C PHE A 52 10.33 -11.04 -8.28
N GLY A 53 11.51 -10.61 -7.83
CA GLY A 53 12.56 -10.10 -8.74
C GLY A 53 13.26 -11.18 -9.58
N GLY A 54 12.99 -12.46 -9.28
CA GLY A 54 13.36 -13.61 -10.11
C GLY A 54 12.31 -13.99 -11.16
N GLU A 55 11.14 -13.35 -11.15
CA GLU A 55 10.05 -13.61 -12.09
C GLU A 55 9.99 -12.54 -13.19
N GLY A 56 9.24 -12.81 -14.26
CA GLY A 56 9.00 -11.85 -15.36
C GLY A 56 9.20 -12.46 -16.76
N SER A 57 8.88 -11.69 -17.80
CA SER A 57 9.10 -12.11 -19.18
C SER A 57 10.58 -12.05 -19.57
N GLU A 58 10.93 -12.69 -20.68
CA GLU A 58 12.27 -12.67 -21.30
C GLU A 58 12.78 -11.28 -21.67
N HIS A 59 11.89 -10.29 -21.75
CA HIS A 59 12.24 -8.91 -22.13
C HIS A 59 12.82 -8.08 -20.98
N PHE A 60 12.75 -8.58 -19.75
CA PHE A 60 13.29 -7.90 -18.57
C PHE A 60 14.36 -8.77 -17.90
N ASN A 61 15.42 -8.10 -17.43
CA ASN A 61 16.44 -8.72 -16.60
C ASN A 61 15.82 -9.16 -15.27
N LYS A 62 16.34 -10.26 -14.73
CA LYS A 62 15.88 -10.88 -13.49
C LYS A 62 17.07 -11.09 -12.56
N VAL A 63 16.79 -11.15 -11.27
CA VAL A 63 17.78 -11.53 -10.27
C VAL A 63 17.21 -12.68 -9.47
N ASP A 64 17.75 -13.87 -9.69
CA ASP A 64 17.28 -15.07 -8.99
C ASP A 64 17.71 -15.01 -7.51
N LEU A 65 16.70 -15.10 -6.64
CA LEU A 65 16.78 -15.35 -5.20
C LEU A 65 15.61 -16.29 -4.86
N GLU A 66 15.45 -16.64 -3.59
CA GLU A 66 14.29 -17.41 -3.13
C GLU A 66 13.01 -16.59 -3.21
N ASN A 67 11.90 -17.23 -3.62
CA ASN A 67 10.56 -16.59 -3.66
C ASN A 67 10.10 -16.13 -2.26
N ILE A 68 10.62 -16.74 -1.20
CA ILE A 68 10.40 -16.36 0.19
C ILE A 68 11.76 -16.09 0.83
N LEU A 69 12.02 -14.82 1.16
CA LEU A 69 13.21 -14.40 1.88
C LEU A 69 12.92 -14.39 3.37
N LEU A 70 13.60 -15.26 4.13
CA LEU A 70 13.49 -15.29 5.58
C LEU A 70 14.41 -14.24 6.19
N HIS A 71 13.84 -13.32 6.97
CA HIS A 71 14.57 -12.29 7.68
C HIS A 71 14.45 -12.43 9.20
N LYS A 72 15.49 -12.01 9.92
CA LYS A 72 15.55 -12.02 11.39
C LYS A 72 15.02 -10.71 11.96
N LEU A 73 13.91 -10.77 12.68
CA LEU A 73 13.21 -9.60 13.22
C LEU A 73 13.20 -9.62 14.76
N PRO A 74 13.44 -8.48 15.43
CA PRO A 74 13.22 -8.34 16.86
C PRO A 74 11.72 -8.40 17.16
N ALA A 75 11.30 -9.31 18.05
CA ALA A 75 9.90 -9.53 18.39
C ALA A 75 9.65 -9.50 19.90
N LYS A 76 8.42 -9.11 20.29
CA LYS A 76 7.95 -9.19 21.68
C LYS A 76 6.71 -10.07 21.78
N ARG A 77 6.62 -10.83 22.86
CA ARG A 77 5.47 -11.70 23.13
C ARG A 77 4.42 -10.96 23.94
N LEU A 78 3.20 -10.92 23.42
CA LEU A 78 2.06 -10.31 24.09
C LEU A 78 1.00 -11.36 24.41
N GLN A 79 0.36 -11.22 25.57
CA GLN A 79 -0.87 -11.92 25.88
C GLN A 79 -2.05 -11.13 25.30
N LEU A 80 -2.89 -11.82 24.53
CA LEU A 80 -4.08 -11.25 23.90
C LEU A 80 -5.28 -11.30 24.87
N ALA A 81 -6.31 -10.53 24.56
CA ALA A 81 -7.51 -10.44 25.39
C ALA A 81 -8.30 -11.76 25.51
N ASP A 82 -8.15 -12.68 24.54
CA ASP A 82 -8.74 -14.02 24.56
C ASP A 82 -7.90 -15.04 25.36
N GLY A 83 -6.80 -14.60 25.96
CA GLY A 83 -5.88 -15.43 26.74
C GLY A 83 -4.77 -16.11 25.91
N SER A 84 -4.84 -16.06 24.58
CA SER A 84 -3.78 -16.59 23.71
C SER A 84 -2.52 -15.70 23.73
N THR A 85 -1.43 -16.16 23.11
CA THR A 85 -0.20 -15.36 22.98
C THR A 85 0.16 -15.13 21.52
N ALA A 86 0.72 -13.96 21.21
CA ALA A 86 1.18 -13.61 19.88
C ALA A 86 2.53 -12.90 19.93
N LEU A 87 3.33 -13.09 18.87
CA LEU A 87 4.53 -12.30 18.63
C LEU A 87 4.17 -11.06 17.81
N VAL A 88 4.74 -9.92 18.19
CA VAL A 88 4.59 -8.66 17.46
C VAL A 88 5.95 -8.05 17.16
N THR A 89 6.02 -7.36 16.02
CA THR A 89 7.15 -6.50 15.66
C THR A 89 6.61 -5.17 15.09
N THR A 90 7.48 -4.20 14.87
CA THR A 90 7.07 -2.88 14.37
C THR A 90 7.09 -2.84 12.84
N VAL A 91 6.29 -1.94 12.26
CA VAL A 91 6.36 -1.65 10.82
C VAL A 91 7.75 -1.15 10.42
N TYR A 92 8.43 -0.41 11.32
CA TYR A 92 9.80 0.04 11.09
C TYR A 92 10.75 -1.14 10.92
N ASP A 93 10.74 -2.10 11.85
CA ASP A 93 11.61 -3.28 11.78
C ASP A 93 11.31 -4.14 10.53
N LEU A 94 10.02 -4.36 10.22
CA LEU A 94 9.61 -5.04 8.99
C LEU A 94 10.09 -4.34 7.73
N THR A 95 10.07 -3.00 7.71
CA THR A 95 10.53 -2.20 6.56
C THR A 95 12.04 -2.32 6.39
N MET A 96 12.82 -2.21 7.47
CA MET A 96 14.29 -2.33 7.40
C MET A 96 14.70 -3.73 6.92
N ALA A 97 14.02 -4.78 7.40
CA ALA A 97 14.22 -6.14 6.93
C ALA A 97 13.84 -6.32 5.46
N ASN A 98 12.68 -5.79 5.03
CA ASN A 98 12.26 -5.83 3.62
C ASN A 98 13.26 -5.16 2.68
N TYR A 99 13.94 -4.10 3.11
CA TYR A 99 15.01 -3.43 2.36
C TYR A 99 16.38 -4.14 2.47
N GLY A 100 16.45 -5.27 3.17
CA GLY A 100 17.66 -6.07 3.31
C GLY A 100 18.78 -5.41 4.12
N LEU A 101 18.46 -4.58 5.12
CA LEU A 101 19.46 -3.92 5.95
C LEU A 101 19.92 -4.81 7.11
N GLU A 102 21.22 -5.12 7.17
CA GLU A 102 21.83 -5.84 8.30
C GLU A 102 21.91 -4.93 9.53
N ARG A 103 21.55 -5.47 10.71
CA ARG A 103 21.36 -4.70 11.95
C ARG A 103 21.98 -5.35 13.20
N GLY A 104 22.96 -6.25 13.00
CA GLY A 104 23.63 -7.00 14.06
C GLY A 104 22.94 -8.31 14.45
N LEU A 105 22.04 -8.83 13.60
CA LEU A 105 21.32 -10.10 13.81
C LEU A 105 21.91 -11.24 12.97
N ASN A 106 22.89 -10.94 12.11
CA ASN A 106 23.55 -11.87 11.18
C ASN A 106 22.50 -12.53 10.27
N ASP A 107 21.74 -11.71 9.55
CA ASP A 107 20.71 -12.15 8.62
C ASP A 107 21.32 -12.40 7.25
N ASP A 108 21.33 -13.67 6.82
CA ASP A 108 21.95 -14.09 5.55
C ASP A 108 21.29 -13.46 4.31
N ASN A 109 20.04 -12.97 4.42
CA ASN A 109 19.35 -12.30 3.32
C ASN A 109 19.53 -10.79 3.32
N CYS A 110 20.17 -10.22 4.35
CA CYS A 110 20.56 -8.82 4.39
C CYS A 110 21.91 -8.58 3.70
N ALA A 111 22.14 -7.34 3.27
CA ALA A 111 23.38 -6.91 2.66
C ALA A 111 24.34 -6.32 3.70
N ALA A 112 25.60 -6.72 3.67
CA ALA A 112 26.66 -6.04 4.44
C ALA A 112 27.23 -4.82 3.70
N GLY A 113 26.96 -4.68 2.41
CA GLY A 113 27.39 -3.56 1.59
C GLY A 113 26.60 -3.41 0.29
N TYR A 114 26.75 -2.27 -0.39
CA TYR A 114 25.98 -1.95 -1.60
C TYR A 114 26.32 -2.80 -2.83
N ASP A 115 27.47 -3.47 -2.83
CA ASP A 115 27.96 -4.29 -3.94
C ASP A 115 27.45 -5.73 -3.91
N GLU A 116 26.84 -6.15 -2.80
CA GLU A 116 26.26 -7.49 -2.66
C GLU A 116 24.93 -7.59 -3.39
N VAL A 117 24.72 -8.67 -4.13
CA VAL A 117 23.43 -8.92 -4.81
C VAL A 117 22.46 -9.53 -3.80
N LYS A 118 21.88 -8.67 -2.96
CA LYS A 118 20.74 -8.96 -2.09
C LYS A 118 19.54 -8.12 -2.50
N ALA A 119 18.33 -8.59 -2.17
CA ALA A 119 17.10 -7.93 -2.57
C ALA A 119 17.15 -6.42 -2.27
N TYR A 120 16.98 -5.63 -3.33
CA TYR A 120 16.88 -4.17 -3.32
C TYR A 120 18.16 -3.36 -2.99
N THR A 121 19.33 -3.99 -3.03
CA THR A 121 20.62 -3.28 -3.01
C THR A 121 20.89 -2.51 -4.32
N PRO A 122 21.83 -1.54 -4.33
CA PRO A 122 22.29 -0.91 -5.57
C PRO A 122 22.83 -1.91 -6.61
N ALA A 123 23.59 -2.93 -6.19
CA ALA A 123 24.06 -3.99 -7.09
C ALA A 123 22.93 -4.85 -7.66
N TRP A 124 21.90 -5.15 -6.85
CA TRP A 124 20.68 -5.82 -7.33
C TRP A 124 19.94 -4.95 -8.35
N ALA A 125 19.75 -3.66 -8.05
CA ALA A 125 19.00 -2.74 -8.91
C ALA A 125 19.73 -2.47 -10.23
N GLU A 126 21.06 -2.46 -10.24
CA GLU A 126 21.87 -2.36 -11.46
C GLU A 126 21.60 -3.53 -12.41
N LYS A 127 21.47 -4.76 -11.89
CA LYS A 127 21.12 -5.93 -12.71
C LYS A 127 19.71 -5.83 -13.29
N ILE A 128 18.73 -5.40 -12.50
CA ILE A 128 17.33 -5.29 -12.92
C ILE A 128 17.14 -4.16 -13.94
N THR A 129 17.69 -2.98 -13.66
CA THR A 129 17.38 -1.74 -14.40
C THR A 129 18.41 -1.36 -15.44
N GLY A 130 19.63 -1.90 -15.37
CA GLY A 130 20.78 -1.47 -16.15
C GLY A 130 21.40 -0.13 -15.71
N VAL A 131 20.84 0.54 -14.69
CA VAL A 131 21.39 1.80 -14.17
C VAL A 131 22.57 1.51 -13.25
N SER A 132 23.71 2.16 -13.49
CA SER A 132 24.90 1.99 -12.66
C SER A 132 24.60 2.21 -11.17
N ARG A 133 25.04 1.28 -10.33
CA ARG A 133 24.96 1.34 -8.86
C ARG A 133 25.59 2.63 -8.32
N ALA A 134 26.65 3.13 -8.95
CA ALA A 134 27.31 4.36 -8.55
C ALA A 134 26.37 5.57 -8.70
N HIS A 135 25.57 5.62 -9.77
CA HIS A 135 24.54 6.66 -9.95
C HIS A 135 23.41 6.51 -8.94
N ILE A 136 22.93 5.27 -8.71
CA ILE A 136 21.88 5.00 -7.71
C ILE A 136 22.32 5.50 -6.33
N ILE A 137 23.52 5.12 -5.89
CA ILE A 137 24.07 5.51 -4.57
C ILE A 137 24.24 7.03 -4.49
N ARG A 138 24.84 7.64 -5.51
CA ARG A 138 25.10 9.09 -5.52
C ARG A 138 23.80 9.88 -5.46
N THR A 139 22.85 9.59 -6.35
CA THR A 139 21.58 10.31 -6.41
C THR A 139 20.75 10.12 -5.14
N ALA A 140 20.68 8.89 -4.60
CA ALA A 140 19.99 8.66 -3.34
C ALA A 140 20.59 9.46 -2.18
N ARG A 141 21.93 9.51 -2.09
CA ARG A 141 22.64 10.27 -1.06
C ARG A 141 22.45 11.78 -1.21
N GLU A 142 22.62 12.32 -2.41
CA GLU A 142 22.42 13.75 -2.69
C GLU A 142 20.96 14.18 -2.45
N PHE A 143 19.99 13.33 -2.81
CA PHE A 143 18.57 13.58 -2.57
C PHE A 143 18.25 13.68 -1.07
N ALA A 144 18.76 12.74 -0.27
CA ALA A 144 18.57 12.70 1.17
C ALA A 144 19.33 13.85 1.87
N ASP A 145 20.57 14.13 1.47
CA ASP A 145 21.39 15.21 2.00
C ASP A 145 20.75 16.59 1.75
N ASN A 146 20.18 16.82 0.56
CA ASN A 146 19.41 18.04 0.31
C ASN A 146 18.18 18.11 1.22
N ALA A 147 17.43 17.02 1.38
CA ALA A 147 16.25 17.01 2.23
C ALA A 147 16.60 17.28 3.70
N ASP A 148 17.68 16.70 4.21
CA ASP A 148 18.19 16.94 5.56
C ASP A 148 18.55 18.43 5.76
N LYS A 149 19.41 18.97 4.90
CA LYS A 149 19.84 20.39 4.94
C LYS A 149 18.69 21.39 4.86
N THR A 150 17.62 21.01 4.17
CA THR A 150 16.52 21.93 3.85
C THR A 150 15.23 21.63 4.60
N HIS A 151 15.24 20.65 5.49
CA HIS A 151 14.05 20.17 6.21
C HIS A 151 12.93 19.74 5.24
N GLY A 152 13.27 18.86 4.30
CA GLY A 152 12.33 18.17 3.42
C GLY A 152 12.15 18.77 2.02
N ARG A 153 12.97 19.73 1.56
CA ARG A 153 12.81 20.35 0.23
C ARG A 153 13.44 19.54 -0.91
N SER A 154 13.19 18.23 -0.93
CA SER A 154 13.42 17.34 -2.07
C SER A 154 12.08 16.87 -2.62
N MET A 155 11.91 16.89 -3.94
CA MET A 155 10.63 16.60 -4.59
C MET A 155 10.82 15.61 -5.73
N ILE A 156 9.83 14.72 -5.91
CA ILE A 156 9.76 13.85 -7.07
C ILE A 156 8.50 14.19 -7.86
N ILE A 157 8.70 14.65 -9.10
CA ILE A 157 7.64 14.87 -10.07
C ILE A 157 7.42 13.57 -10.84
N VAL A 158 6.21 13.02 -10.79
CA VAL A 158 5.89 11.71 -11.36
C VAL A 158 4.60 11.76 -12.19
N GLY A 159 4.55 10.99 -13.27
CA GLY A 159 3.40 10.93 -14.17
C GLY A 159 3.14 9.53 -14.73
N ALA A 160 2.42 9.49 -15.86
CA ALA A 160 1.92 8.26 -16.48
C ALA A 160 3.02 7.24 -16.85
N GLY A 161 4.27 7.67 -17.07
CA GLY A 161 5.39 6.77 -17.37
C GLY A 161 5.64 5.71 -16.29
N LEU A 162 5.29 5.99 -15.02
CA LEU A 162 5.33 5.00 -13.93
C LEU A 162 3.92 4.50 -13.57
N ASN A 163 2.89 5.34 -13.74
CA ASN A 163 1.53 5.05 -13.26
C ASN A 163 0.69 4.18 -14.20
N HIS A 164 1.08 4.01 -15.46
CA HIS A 164 0.31 3.21 -16.44
C HIS A 164 0.83 1.77 -16.56
N TRP A 165 1.71 1.34 -15.66
CA TRP A 165 2.13 -0.06 -15.52
C TRP A 165 1.12 -0.85 -14.68
N PHE A 166 1.03 -2.16 -14.89
CA PHE A 166 0.18 -3.04 -14.06
C PHE A 166 0.57 -2.96 -12.58
N HIS A 167 1.87 -2.91 -12.28
CA HIS A 167 2.43 -2.70 -10.93
C HIS A 167 2.73 -1.22 -10.64
N LEU A 168 1.82 -0.30 -11.01
CA LEU A 168 1.93 1.13 -10.73
C LEU A 168 2.12 1.45 -9.24
N ASP A 169 1.54 0.62 -8.37
CA ASP A 169 1.58 0.78 -6.93
C ASP A 169 2.98 0.53 -6.37
N MET A 170 3.72 -0.44 -6.92
CA MET A 170 5.12 -0.69 -6.54
C MET A 170 6.02 0.48 -6.94
N ASN A 171 5.85 0.99 -8.17
CA ASN A 171 6.54 2.20 -8.63
C ASN A 171 6.28 3.37 -7.68
N TYR A 172 5.00 3.64 -7.37
CA TYR A 172 4.63 4.77 -6.53
C TYR A 172 5.11 4.61 -5.10
N ARG A 173 4.95 3.43 -4.49
CA ARG A 173 5.38 3.16 -3.12
C ARG A 173 6.89 3.28 -2.96
N GLY A 174 7.68 2.92 -3.98
CA GLY A 174 9.13 3.15 -3.99
C GLY A 174 9.46 4.64 -3.86
N LEU A 175 8.91 5.48 -4.75
CA LEU A 175 9.10 6.94 -4.71
C LEU A 175 8.55 7.58 -3.43
N ILE A 176 7.38 7.13 -2.98
CA ILE A 176 6.73 7.63 -1.75
C ILE A 176 7.57 7.30 -0.52
N ASN A 177 8.12 6.08 -0.40
CA ASN A 177 9.00 5.72 0.70
C ASN A 177 10.24 6.61 0.76
N MET A 178 10.88 6.90 -0.39
CA MET A 178 12.03 7.82 -0.44
C MET A 178 11.68 9.19 0.16
N LEU A 179 10.52 9.73 -0.19
CA LEU A 179 10.04 11.03 0.29
C LEU A 179 9.64 10.99 1.77
N ILE A 180 9.05 9.90 2.25
CA ILE A 180 8.70 9.72 3.67
C ILE A 180 9.96 9.60 4.52
N PHE A 181 10.93 8.79 4.11
CA PHE A 181 12.20 8.63 4.83
C PHE A 181 12.99 9.93 4.92
N CYS A 182 12.85 10.81 3.94
CA CYS A 182 13.50 12.12 3.90
C CYS A 182 12.62 13.27 4.46
N GLY A 183 11.45 12.98 5.04
CA GLY A 183 10.58 14.01 5.64
C GLY A 183 10.04 15.05 4.66
N CYS A 184 9.90 14.71 3.37
CA CYS A 184 9.57 15.69 2.32
C CYS A 184 8.06 15.96 2.18
N VAL A 185 7.22 14.99 2.51
CA VAL A 185 5.76 15.10 2.32
C VAL A 185 5.19 16.11 3.31
N GLY A 186 4.55 17.16 2.80
CA GLY A 186 3.93 18.22 3.61
C GLY A 186 4.79 19.48 3.78
N GLN A 187 6.02 19.49 3.25
CA GLN A 187 6.91 20.66 3.28
C GLN A 187 6.90 21.41 1.94
N SER A 188 6.88 22.74 1.98
CA SER A 188 6.93 23.57 0.77
C SER A 188 8.26 23.36 0.04
N GLY A 189 8.19 23.08 -1.27
CA GLY A 189 9.36 22.72 -2.07
C GLY A 189 9.76 21.25 -1.99
N GLY A 190 9.00 20.42 -1.28
CA GLY A 190 9.22 18.97 -1.16
C GLY A 190 7.99 18.13 -1.46
N GLY A 191 8.20 16.82 -1.57
CA GLY A 191 7.12 15.83 -1.53
C GLY A 191 6.80 15.14 -2.86
N TRP A 192 5.63 14.50 -2.86
CA TRP A 192 5.14 13.70 -3.97
C TRP A 192 4.30 14.56 -4.91
N ALA A 193 4.82 14.83 -6.11
CA ALA A 193 4.21 15.73 -7.08
C ALA A 193 3.71 14.94 -8.29
N HIS A 194 2.54 14.31 -8.12
CA HIS A 194 1.89 13.54 -9.17
C HIS A 194 1.09 14.43 -10.13
N TYR A 195 1.38 14.29 -11.43
CA TYR A 195 0.65 14.98 -12.49
C TYR A 195 0.23 14.02 -13.60
N VAL A 196 -1.07 13.99 -13.88
CA VAL A 196 -1.71 13.23 -14.96
C VAL A 196 -2.76 14.10 -15.65
N GLY A 197 -4.03 13.72 -15.62
CA GLY A 197 -5.15 14.57 -16.07
C GLY A 197 -5.51 15.68 -15.08
N GLN A 198 -6.41 16.56 -15.50
CA GLN A 198 -6.88 17.71 -14.73
C GLN A 198 -7.97 17.31 -13.71
N GLU A 199 -7.59 16.53 -12.70
CA GLU A 199 -8.55 15.96 -11.71
C GLU A 199 -9.01 16.97 -10.65
N LYS A 200 -8.17 17.96 -10.32
CA LYS A 200 -8.40 18.88 -9.20
C LYS A 200 -9.45 19.95 -9.53
N LEU A 201 -10.73 19.57 -9.51
CA LEU A 201 -11.86 20.50 -9.51
C LEU A 201 -11.91 21.22 -8.16
N ARG A 202 -11.41 22.48 -8.14
CA ARG A 202 -11.26 23.26 -6.89
C ARG A 202 -12.57 23.45 -6.11
N PRO A 203 -13.69 23.88 -6.72
CA PRO A 203 -14.96 24.08 -5.99
C PRO A 203 -15.75 22.76 -5.81
N GLN A 204 -15.11 21.71 -5.29
CA GLN A 204 -15.63 20.35 -5.24
C GLN A 204 -17.04 20.26 -4.62
N THR A 205 -17.23 20.80 -3.42
CA THR A 205 -18.50 20.67 -2.67
C THR A 205 -19.62 21.56 -3.20
N GLY A 206 -19.31 22.59 -4.00
CA GLY A 206 -20.31 23.38 -4.71
C GLY A 206 -20.74 22.72 -6.02
N TRP A 207 -19.81 22.07 -6.73
CA TRP A 207 -20.08 21.38 -7.99
C TRP A 207 -20.78 20.04 -7.81
N GLN A 208 -20.38 19.23 -6.81
CA GLN A 208 -20.96 17.90 -6.55
C GLN A 208 -22.49 17.85 -6.48
N PRO A 209 -23.18 18.72 -5.70
CA PRO A 209 -24.63 18.68 -5.64
C PRO A 209 -25.29 19.02 -6.97
N LEU A 210 -24.73 19.98 -7.72
CA LEU A 210 -25.20 20.34 -9.05
C LEU A 210 -25.03 19.19 -10.05
N ALA A 211 -23.83 18.63 -10.14
CA ALA A 211 -23.48 17.62 -11.14
C ALA A 211 -24.26 16.31 -10.98
N PHE A 212 -24.62 15.96 -9.75
CA PHE A 212 -25.28 14.69 -9.44
C PHE A 212 -26.68 14.87 -8.85
N ALA A 213 -27.27 16.07 -8.99
CA ALA A 213 -28.61 16.43 -8.50
C ALA A 213 -28.85 16.09 -7.02
N LEU A 214 -27.83 16.26 -6.17
CA LEU A 214 -27.88 15.89 -4.74
C LEU A 214 -28.69 16.87 -3.90
N ASP A 215 -29.01 18.03 -4.46
CA ASP A 215 -30.00 18.99 -3.97
C ASP A 215 -31.44 18.47 -4.13
N TRP A 216 -31.70 17.60 -5.12
CA TRP A 216 -33.01 16.98 -5.33
C TRP A 216 -33.13 15.57 -4.75
N GLN A 217 -32.12 14.71 -4.96
CA GLN A 217 -32.18 13.27 -4.65
C GLN A 217 -30.83 12.73 -4.19
N ARG A 218 -30.82 11.88 -3.15
CA ARG A 218 -29.59 11.26 -2.62
C ARG A 218 -29.83 9.76 -2.32
N PRO A 219 -28.89 8.87 -2.64
CA PRO A 219 -27.62 9.08 -3.37
C PRO A 219 -27.78 8.98 -4.91
N ALA A 220 -26.79 9.48 -5.65
CA ALA A 220 -26.62 9.21 -7.09
C ALA A 220 -26.04 7.80 -7.34
N ARG A 221 -25.88 7.43 -8.63
CA ARG A 221 -25.28 6.14 -9.04
C ARG A 221 -23.92 6.35 -9.69
N HIS A 222 -22.88 6.43 -8.87
CA HIS A 222 -21.51 6.36 -9.35
C HIS A 222 -21.10 4.93 -9.72
N MET A 223 -20.20 4.80 -10.68
CA MET A 223 -19.65 3.53 -11.13
C MET A 223 -18.16 3.69 -11.48
N ASN A 224 -17.31 2.73 -11.09
CA ASN A 224 -15.91 2.71 -11.49
C ASN A 224 -15.78 2.10 -12.91
N SER A 225 -15.27 2.88 -13.85
CA SER A 225 -15.39 2.56 -15.28
C SER A 225 -14.54 1.36 -15.73
N THR A 226 -13.40 1.09 -15.09
CA THR A 226 -12.55 -0.07 -15.43
C THR A 226 -13.33 -1.38 -15.32
N SER A 227 -13.98 -1.64 -14.18
CA SER A 227 -14.80 -2.84 -14.00
C SER A 227 -16.02 -2.84 -14.92
N TYR A 228 -16.64 -1.67 -15.14
CA TYR A 228 -17.78 -1.54 -16.03
C TYR A 228 -17.44 -1.97 -17.46
N PHE A 229 -16.38 -1.41 -18.05
CA PHE A 229 -16.00 -1.76 -19.42
C PHE A 229 -15.41 -3.15 -19.52
N TYR A 230 -14.60 -3.59 -18.55
CA TYR A 230 -14.09 -4.96 -18.49
C TYR A 230 -15.22 -5.99 -18.61
N ASN A 231 -16.34 -5.75 -17.89
CA ASN A 231 -17.56 -6.55 -17.98
C ASN A 231 -18.33 -6.35 -19.30
N HIS A 232 -18.79 -5.13 -19.60
CA HIS A 232 -19.76 -4.87 -20.69
C HIS A 232 -19.17 -4.92 -22.09
N SER A 233 -17.87 -4.63 -22.25
CA SER A 233 -17.17 -4.91 -23.51
C SER A 233 -16.65 -6.35 -23.58
N SER A 234 -16.95 -7.15 -22.55
CA SER A 234 -16.61 -8.57 -22.47
C SER A 234 -15.12 -8.88 -22.63
N GLN A 235 -14.24 -7.95 -22.25
CA GLN A 235 -12.79 -8.14 -22.30
C GLN A 235 -12.36 -9.30 -21.39
N TRP A 236 -13.05 -9.52 -20.27
CA TRP A 236 -12.83 -10.67 -19.40
C TRP A 236 -12.90 -12.02 -20.12
N ARG A 237 -13.63 -12.14 -21.24
CA ARG A 237 -13.68 -13.38 -22.03
C ARG A 237 -12.35 -13.77 -22.67
N TYR A 238 -11.40 -12.84 -22.71
CA TYR A 238 -10.08 -12.99 -23.32
C TYR A 238 -8.95 -12.86 -22.30
N GLU A 239 -9.28 -12.96 -21.01
CA GLU A 239 -8.30 -12.79 -19.94
C GLU A 239 -7.23 -13.86 -19.98
N THR A 240 -5.98 -13.43 -19.84
CA THR A 240 -4.81 -14.31 -19.78
C THR A 240 -4.14 -14.26 -18.42
N VAL A 241 -4.35 -13.20 -17.64
CA VAL A 241 -3.76 -13.04 -16.31
C VAL A 241 -4.64 -13.72 -15.28
N THR A 242 -4.03 -14.59 -14.47
CA THR A 242 -4.75 -15.27 -13.40
C THR A 242 -4.51 -14.61 -12.05
N ALA A 243 -5.49 -14.67 -11.13
CA ALA A 243 -5.24 -14.23 -9.76
C ALA A 243 -4.13 -15.06 -9.10
N GLN A 244 -3.98 -16.33 -9.51
CA GLN A 244 -3.09 -17.31 -8.90
C GLN A 244 -1.60 -17.02 -9.13
N GLU A 245 -1.24 -16.45 -10.28
CA GLU A 245 0.13 -16.03 -10.57
C GLU A 245 0.52 -14.71 -9.86
N LEU A 246 -0.45 -13.97 -9.33
CA LEU A 246 -0.22 -12.71 -8.62
C LEU A 246 -0.18 -12.86 -7.09
N LEU A 247 -0.49 -14.04 -6.57
CA LEU A 247 -0.52 -14.28 -5.13
C LEU A 247 0.89 -14.32 -4.55
N SER A 248 1.01 -13.84 -3.30
CA SER A 248 2.19 -14.11 -2.50
C SER A 248 2.45 -15.62 -2.42
N PRO A 249 3.72 -16.08 -2.51
CA PRO A 249 4.07 -17.49 -2.34
C PRO A 249 3.69 -18.05 -0.95
N MET A 250 3.39 -17.20 0.02
CA MET A 250 2.93 -17.58 1.36
C MET A 250 1.40 -17.58 1.51
N ALA A 251 0.65 -17.19 0.49
CA ALA A 251 -0.81 -17.18 0.55
C ALA A 251 -1.37 -18.60 0.32
N ASP A 252 -2.44 -18.93 1.04
CA ASP A 252 -3.23 -20.13 0.75
C ASP A 252 -4.01 -19.97 -0.55
N LYS A 253 -3.42 -20.50 -1.64
CA LYS A 253 -3.97 -20.45 -3.00
C LYS A 253 -5.41 -20.94 -3.11
N SER A 254 -5.82 -21.88 -2.27
CA SER A 254 -7.17 -22.47 -2.31
C SER A 254 -8.26 -21.44 -1.99
N ARG A 255 -7.94 -20.42 -1.18
CA ARG A 255 -8.88 -19.35 -0.79
C ARG A 255 -9.12 -18.32 -1.88
N TYR A 256 -8.30 -18.31 -2.94
CA TYR A 256 -8.26 -17.28 -3.96
C TYR A 256 -8.50 -17.86 -5.38
N SER A 257 -9.46 -18.77 -5.51
CA SER A 257 -9.84 -19.36 -6.80
C SER A 257 -10.83 -18.48 -7.59
N GLY A 258 -10.91 -18.70 -8.91
CA GLY A 258 -11.81 -18.00 -9.82
C GLY A 258 -11.10 -17.00 -10.73
N HIS A 259 -11.86 -16.44 -11.65
CA HIS A 259 -11.39 -15.43 -12.61
C HIS A 259 -11.24 -14.06 -11.94
N LEU A 260 -10.43 -13.15 -12.51
CA LEU A 260 -10.37 -11.75 -12.05
C LEU A 260 -11.75 -11.06 -11.94
N ILE A 261 -12.70 -11.36 -12.85
CA ILE A 261 -14.06 -10.83 -12.76
C ILE A 261 -14.83 -11.38 -11.54
N ASP A 262 -14.54 -12.60 -11.09
CA ASP A 262 -15.18 -13.19 -9.89
C ASP A 262 -14.78 -12.42 -8.63
N PHE A 263 -13.54 -11.93 -8.56
CA PHE A 263 -13.08 -11.04 -7.49
C PHE A 263 -13.83 -9.71 -7.51
N ASN A 264 -14.10 -9.16 -8.70
CA ASN A 264 -14.91 -7.95 -8.83
C ASN A 264 -16.35 -8.17 -8.33
N VAL A 265 -16.99 -9.27 -8.73
CA VAL A 265 -18.35 -9.63 -8.28
C VAL A 265 -18.40 -9.90 -6.76
N ARG A 266 -17.34 -10.50 -6.19
CA ARG A 266 -17.17 -10.65 -4.73
C ARG A 266 -17.10 -9.29 -4.04
N ALA A 267 -16.29 -8.37 -4.55
CA ALA A 267 -16.14 -7.02 -4.02
C ALA A 267 -17.47 -6.23 -4.10
N GLU A 268 -18.19 -6.33 -5.22
CA GLU A 268 -19.50 -5.70 -5.41
C GLU A 268 -20.52 -6.14 -4.36
N ARG A 269 -20.72 -7.45 -4.18
CA ARG A 269 -21.71 -7.97 -3.21
C ARG A 269 -21.34 -7.74 -1.74
N MET A 270 -20.08 -7.45 -1.46
CA MET A 270 -19.59 -7.07 -0.13
C MET A 270 -19.65 -5.56 0.12
N GLY A 271 -20.11 -4.77 -0.85
CA GLY A 271 -20.20 -3.31 -0.76
C GLY A 271 -18.84 -2.60 -0.88
N TRP A 272 -17.81 -3.29 -1.38
CA TRP A 272 -16.48 -2.70 -1.60
C TRP A 272 -16.42 -1.89 -2.90
N LEU A 273 -17.17 -2.31 -3.93
CA LEU A 273 -17.27 -1.63 -5.23
C LEU A 273 -18.74 -1.40 -5.62
N PRO A 274 -19.05 -0.36 -6.43
CA PRO A 274 -20.38 -0.19 -7.00
C PRO A 274 -20.63 -1.18 -8.16
N SER A 275 -21.91 -1.37 -8.49
CA SER A 275 -22.35 -2.19 -9.63
C SER A 275 -23.18 -1.38 -10.63
N ALA A 276 -23.08 -1.69 -11.91
CA ALA A 276 -23.95 -1.14 -12.95
C ALA A 276 -24.05 -2.10 -14.15
N PRO A 277 -25.26 -2.62 -14.48
CA PRO A 277 -26.49 -2.59 -13.68
C PRO A 277 -26.31 -3.23 -12.29
N GLN A 278 -27.07 -2.77 -11.27
CA GLN A 278 -26.90 -3.28 -9.89
C GLN A 278 -27.65 -4.58 -9.62
N LEU A 279 -28.84 -4.74 -10.19
CA LEU A 279 -29.69 -5.90 -9.97
C LEU A 279 -30.06 -6.48 -11.33
N GLY A 280 -30.22 -7.80 -11.40
CA GLY A 280 -30.74 -8.49 -12.60
C GLY A 280 -32.23 -8.26 -12.87
N VAL A 281 -32.85 -7.29 -12.20
CA VAL A 281 -34.28 -6.94 -12.34
C VAL A 281 -34.47 -5.42 -12.36
N ASN A 282 -35.58 -4.98 -12.92
CA ASN A 282 -35.95 -3.57 -12.88
C ASN A 282 -36.25 -3.14 -11.43
N ARG A 283 -35.40 -2.25 -10.89
CA ARG A 283 -35.49 -1.71 -9.52
C ARG A 283 -36.85 -1.08 -9.20
N CYS A 284 -37.50 -0.43 -10.16
CA CYS A 284 -38.79 0.23 -9.94
C CYS A 284 -39.93 -0.78 -9.73
N VAL A 285 -39.87 -1.93 -10.42
CA VAL A 285 -40.90 -2.98 -10.33
C VAL A 285 -40.70 -3.87 -9.09
N SER A 286 -39.46 -4.10 -8.66
CA SER A 286 -39.18 -4.88 -7.44
C SER A 286 -39.63 -4.17 -6.15
N LEU A 287 -39.60 -2.83 -6.13
CA LEU A 287 -40.04 -2.04 -4.98
C LEU A 287 -41.57 -2.01 -4.82
N THR A 288 -42.32 -2.07 -5.92
CA THR A 288 -43.80 -2.09 -5.88
C THR A 288 -44.36 -3.46 -5.50
N LYS A 289 -43.72 -4.57 -5.91
CA LYS A 289 -44.14 -5.93 -5.49
C LYS A 289 -43.95 -6.21 -4.00
N ARG A 290 -42.97 -5.61 -3.33
CA ARG A 290 -42.75 -5.73 -1.87
C ARG A 290 -43.65 -4.85 -1.01
N LYS A 291 -44.41 -3.91 -1.62
CA LYS A 291 -45.30 -2.98 -0.92
C LYS A 291 -46.78 -3.41 -0.91
N LYS A 292 -47.15 -4.58 -1.44
CA LYS A 292 -48.50 -5.12 -1.25
C LYS A 292 -48.59 -5.73 0.16
N PRO A 293 -49.42 -5.19 1.08
CA PRO A 293 -49.70 -5.85 2.34
C PRO A 293 -50.53 -7.12 2.08
N ALA A 294 -50.41 -8.09 2.98
CA ALA A 294 -51.38 -9.18 3.13
C ALA A 294 -52.74 -8.63 3.58
#